data_AF-A0A6A3DKA4-F1
#
_entry.id   AF-A0A6A3DKA4-F1
#
_cell.length_a   1.000
_cell.length_b   1.000
_cell.length_c   1.000
_cell.angle_alpha   90.00
_cell.angle_beta   90.00
_cell.angle_gamma   90.00
#
_symmetry.space_group_name_H-M   'P 1'
#
loop_
_entity.id
_entity.type
_entity.pdbx_description
1 polymer ?
#
loop_
_entity_poly.entity_id
_entity_poly.type
_entity_poly.pdbx_seq_one_letter_code
_entity_poly.pdbx_strand_id
1 'polypeptide(L)'
;MDQGHYVEAPDARESEGASTTPFSQLPNPLAKASLPSLILAQWIQPMISLGSQRILEIEDMWPLCPSDESEALEKRFRQVYELHRQYPFGLSPVFMAYVKVFRADLAVVFAGSVVYVLALGLQTYVTRALLEFLNGEQNVFRIESGYWLVVMMTGSSFVAVCVLNYLFFVDSRIGSNMRSLTMSLVYEKALKLSSATRQEYTTGEILTLMSVDTERVFTAMVQGPWLVMGPLAFVVSCVLIGFLFDFYAALLDLDIEAVELEALLLAGQR
;
A
#
# COMPACT_ATOMS: atom_id res chain seq x y z
N MET A 1 49.54 -21.00 8.57
CA MET A 1 48.84 -19.70 8.65
C MET A 1 48.49 -19.34 7.23
N ASP A 2 47.26 -19.71 6.84
CA ASP A 2 46.75 -19.56 5.50
C ASP A 2 46.19 -18.14 5.37
N GLN A 3 46.88 -17.28 4.63
CA GLN A 3 46.42 -15.91 4.36
C GLN A 3 45.41 -15.97 3.22
N GLY A 4 44.13 -15.84 3.59
CA GLY A 4 43.02 -15.74 2.65
C GLY A 4 43.28 -14.65 1.62
N HIS A 5 43.48 -15.09 0.38
CA HIS A 5 43.55 -14.24 -0.80
C HIS A 5 42.12 -13.74 -1.06
N TYR A 6 41.80 -12.53 -0.59
CA TYR A 6 40.59 -11.85 -1.03
C TYR A 6 40.77 -11.51 -2.50
N VAL A 7 40.08 -12.24 -3.36
CA VAL A 7 39.94 -11.89 -4.77
C VAL A 7 39.10 -10.63 -4.81
N GLU A 8 39.75 -9.48 -4.99
CA GLU A 8 39.07 -8.23 -5.35
C GLU A 8 38.27 -8.49 -6.64
N ALA A 9 36.97 -8.19 -6.59
CA ALA A 9 36.15 -8.19 -7.79
C ALA A 9 36.76 -7.19 -8.78
N PRO A 10 36.91 -7.54 -10.06
CA PRO A 10 37.45 -6.61 -11.05
C PRO A 10 36.60 -5.34 -11.06
N ASP A 11 37.26 -4.19 -10.99
CA ASP A 11 36.65 -2.87 -11.15
C ASP A 11 35.86 -2.87 -12.46
N ALA A 12 34.53 -2.90 -12.36
CA ALA A 12 33.59 -2.91 -13.50
C ALA A 12 33.55 -1.55 -14.23
N ARG A 13 34.63 -0.79 -14.21
CA ARG A 13 34.73 0.55 -14.80
C ARG A 13 35.30 0.56 -16.21
N GLU A 14 35.76 -0.55 -16.75
CA GLU A 14 36.49 -0.54 -18.04
C GLU A 14 35.92 -1.41 -19.17
N SER A 15 34.76 -2.03 -19.02
CA SER A 15 34.12 -2.72 -20.15
C SER A 15 32.66 -2.29 -20.34
N GLU A 16 32.51 -1.25 -21.16
CA GLU A 16 31.55 -1.16 -22.29
C GLU A 16 30.97 0.26 -22.41
N GLY A 17 31.49 0.98 -23.39
CA GLY A 17 30.89 2.20 -23.89
C GLY A 17 29.54 1.90 -24.54
N ALA A 18 28.48 2.22 -23.84
CA ALA A 18 27.24 2.69 -24.44
C ALA A 18 26.79 3.91 -23.62
N SER A 19 26.76 5.07 -24.25
CA SER A 19 26.25 6.33 -23.72
C SER A 19 24.75 6.24 -23.44
N THR A 20 24.36 5.43 -22.46
CA THR A 20 23.01 5.42 -21.92
C THR A 20 22.96 6.55 -20.91
N THR A 21 22.18 7.59 -21.21
CA THR A 21 21.92 8.69 -20.27
C THR A 21 21.46 8.09 -18.94
N PRO A 22 22.09 8.48 -17.82
CA PRO A 22 21.75 7.92 -16.51
C PRO A 22 20.29 8.23 -16.17
N PHE A 23 19.60 7.30 -15.50
CA PHE A 23 18.17 7.45 -15.21
C PHE A 23 17.86 8.67 -14.33
N SER A 24 18.83 9.13 -13.54
CA SER A 24 18.75 10.39 -12.77
C SER A 24 18.49 11.64 -13.62
N GLN A 25 18.86 11.64 -14.90
CA GLN A 25 18.63 12.76 -15.82
C GLN A 25 17.33 12.63 -16.63
N LEU A 26 16.68 11.46 -16.56
CA LEU A 26 15.43 11.19 -17.25
C LEU A 26 14.24 11.50 -16.35
N PRO A 27 13.12 12.01 -16.89
CA PRO A 27 11.91 12.20 -16.11
C PRO A 27 11.38 10.84 -15.63
N ASN A 28 10.81 10.83 -14.43
CA ASN A 28 10.27 9.62 -13.84
C ASN A 28 9.18 9.00 -14.75
N PRO A 29 9.33 7.73 -15.18
CA PRO A 29 8.39 7.07 -16.07
C PRO A 29 6.98 6.95 -15.47
N LEU A 30 6.87 6.96 -14.13
CA LEU A 30 5.58 6.93 -13.42
C LEU A 30 4.66 8.08 -13.82
N ALA A 31 5.21 9.27 -14.12
CA ALA A 31 4.43 10.44 -14.50
C ALA A 31 3.68 10.27 -15.84
N LYS A 32 4.17 9.36 -16.72
CA LYS A 32 3.57 9.07 -18.03
C LYS A 32 3.06 7.63 -18.16
N ALA A 33 3.15 6.84 -17.08
CA ALA A 33 2.79 5.43 -17.11
C ALA A 33 1.27 5.28 -17.31
N SER A 34 0.89 4.38 -18.23
CA SER A 34 -0.51 3.97 -18.39
C SER A 34 -0.93 3.05 -17.24
N LEU A 35 -2.24 2.94 -16.98
CA LEU A 35 -2.76 2.07 -15.92
C LEU A 35 -2.28 0.60 -16.05
N PRO A 36 -2.26 -0.03 -17.24
CA PRO A 36 -1.72 -1.39 -17.37
C PRO A 36 -0.21 -1.48 -17.05
N SER A 37 0.57 -0.46 -17.44
CA SER A 37 1.99 -0.39 -17.13
C SER A 37 2.24 -0.27 -15.63
N LEU A 38 1.36 0.44 -14.93
CA LEU A 38 1.39 0.61 -13.48
C LEU A 38 1.02 -0.69 -12.75
N ILE A 39 -0.08 -1.34 -13.16
CA ILE A 39 -0.57 -2.59 -12.57
C ILE A 39 0.43 -3.74 -12.77
N LEU A 40 1.00 -3.87 -13.96
CA LEU A 40 1.97 -4.93 -14.27
C LEU A 40 3.40 -4.57 -13.85
N ALA A 41 3.58 -3.43 -13.15
CA ALA A 41 4.89 -2.88 -12.81
C ALA A 41 5.87 -2.87 -14.01
N GLN A 42 5.36 -2.64 -15.22
CA GLN A 42 6.18 -2.63 -16.43
C GLN A 42 7.10 -1.40 -16.46
N TRP A 43 6.67 -0.29 -15.85
CA TRP A 43 7.40 0.97 -15.81
C TRP A 43 8.77 0.86 -15.11
N ILE A 44 8.92 -0.05 -14.12
CA ILE A 44 10.17 -0.22 -13.36
C ILE A 44 11.10 -1.28 -13.97
N GLN A 45 10.62 -2.08 -14.93
CA GLN A 45 11.38 -3.17 -15.56
C GLN A 45 12.77 -2.77 -16.08
N PRO A 46 12.98 -1.60 -16.71
CA PRO A 46 14.31 -1.20 -17.16
C PRO A 46 15.34 -1.11 -16.03
N MET A 47 14.92 -0.65 -14.85
CA MET A 47 15.78 -0.56 -13.66
C MET A 47 16.04 -1.93 -13.03
N ILE A 48 15.04 -2.81 -13.00
CA ILE A 48 15.22 -4.20 -12.54
C ILE A 48 16.23 -4.92 -13.44
N SER A 49 16.10 -4.77 -14.76
CA SER A 49 17.03 -5.35 -15.72
C SER A 49 18.45 -4.82 -15.53
N LEU A 50 18.62 -3.51 -15.29
CA LEU A 50 19.94 -2.92 -15.03
C LEU A 50 20.53 -3.46 -13.71
N GLY A 51 19.69 -3.57 -12.67
CA GLY A 51 20.08 -4.12 -11.36
C GLY A 51 20.48 -5.59 -11.38
N SER A 52 20.01 -6.37 -12.36
CA SER A 52 20.48 -7.75 -12.57
C SER A 52 21.86 -7.83 -13.21
N GLN A 53 22.31 -6.76 -13.88
CA GLN A 53 23.59 -6.71 -14.59
C GLN A 53 24.68 -6.07 -13.73
N ARG A 54 24.32 -5.04 -12.94
CA ARG A 54 25.25 -4.36 -12.04
C ARG A 54 24.56 -3.89 -10.76
N ILE A 55 25.36 -3.60 -9.73
CA ILE A 55 24.88 -2.92 -8.52
C ILE A 55 24.42 -1.52 -8.91
N LEU A 56 23.18 -1.18 -8.55
CA LEU A 56 22.59 0.12 -8.84
C LEU A 56 23.19 1.21 -7.94
N GLU A 57 23.57 2.33 -8.56
CA GLU A 57 24.02 3.54 -7.86
C GLU A 57 22.93 4.63 -7.85
N ILE A 58 23.14 5.71 -7.10
CA ILE A 58 22.22 6.86 -7.02
C ILE A 58 21.93 7.49 -8.39
N GLU A 59 22.91 7.46 -9.29
CA GLU A 59 22.82 8.00 -10.65
C GLU A 59 21.88 7.18 -11.55
N ASP A 60 21.69 5.91 -11.21
CA ASP A 60 20.78 4.97 -11.88
C ASP A 60 19.35 5.01 -11.34
N MET A 61 19.05 5.91 -10.40
CA MET A 61 17.70 6.10 -9.88
C MET A 61 17.00 7.28 -10.55
N TRP A 62 15.73 7.09 -10.94
CA TRP A 62 14.92 8.20 -11.43
C TRP A 62 14.69 9.24 -10.33
N PRO A 63 14.62 10.54 -10.70
CA PRO A 63 14.19 11.57 -9.79
C PRO A 63 12.74 11.33 -9.35
N LEU A 64 12.34 11.92 -8.22
CA LEU A 64 10.95 11.87 -7.76
C LEU A 64 10.03 12.55 -8.78
N CYS A 65 8.75 12.15 -8.77
CA CYS A 65 7.74 12.91 -9.50
C CYS A 65 7.56 14.29 -8.83
N PRO A 66 7.37 15.39 -9.59
CA PRO A 66 7.18 16.72 -9.01
C PRO A 66 6.00 16.83 -8.02
N SER A 67 5.02 15.92 -8.11
CA SER A 67 3.89 15.84 -7.17
C SER A 67 4.26 15.29 -5.79
N ASP A 68 5.34 14.52 -5.73
CA ASP A 68 5.82 13.77 -4.55
C ASP A 68 7.02 14.46 -3.88
N GLU A 69 7.55 15.51 -4.49
CA GLU A 69 8.59 16.33 -3.89
C GLU A 69 8.10 17.01 -2.61
N SER A 70 8.97 17.07 -1.59
CA SER A 70 8.61 17.61 -0.27
C SER A 70 8.11 19.05 -0.34
N GLU A 71 8.69 19.90 -1.20
CA GLU A 71 8.24 21.28 -1.38
C GLU A 71 6.80 21.37 -1.91
N ALA A 72 6.47 20.55 -2.92
CA ALA A 72 5.13 20.49 -3.49
C ALA A 72 4.11 19.95 -2.48
N LEU A 73 4.47 18.90 -1.73
CA LEU A 73 3.65 18.32 -0.67
C LEU A 73 3.39 19.32 0.46
N GLU A 74 4.43 20.02 0.91
CA GLU A 74 4.34 21.01 1.97
C GLU A 74 3.45 22.20 1.56
N LYS A 75 3.61 22.69 0.32
CA LYS A 75 2.76 23.75 -0.23
C LYS A 75 1.29 23.33 -0.24
N ARG A 76 0.97 22.11 -0.70
CA ARG A 76 -0.39 21.55 -0.68
C ARG A 76 -0.93 21.42 0.74
N PHE A 77 -0.10 20.97 1.68
CA PHE A 77 -0.47 20.82 3.08
C PHE A 77 -0.81 22.17 3.71
N ARG A 78 0.04 23.19 3.53
CA ARG A 78 -0.16 24.53 4.10
C ARG A 78 -1.41 25.23 3.58
N GLN A 79 -1.81 24.97 2.33
CA GLN A 79 -3.06 25.51 1.78
C GLN A 79 -4.31 25.00 2.49
N VAL A 80 -4.20 23.83 3.12
CA VAL A 80 -5.35 23.10 3.68
C VAL A 80 -5.30 22.99 5.21
N TYR A 81 -4.11 23.20 5.80
CA TYR A 81 -3.88 23.09 7.23
C TYR A 81 -4.48 24.28 7.99
N GLU A 82 -5.48 23.99 8.84
CA GLU A 82 -6.20 24.96 9.65
C GLU A 82 -5.94 24.69 11.14
N LEU A 83 -4.93 25.34 11.72
CA LEU A 83 -4.45 25.07 13.09
C LEU A 83 -5.55 25.15 14.17
N HIS A 84 -6.46 26.13 14.07
CA HIS A 84 -7.47 26.41 15.09
C HIS A 84 -8.82 25.73 14.83
N ARG A 85 -8.92 24.91 13.79
CA ARG A 85 -10.20 24.26 13.46
C ARG A 85 -10.37 23.00 14.27
N GLN A 86 -11.44 22.98 15.07
CA GLN A 86 -11.87 21.77 15.76
C GLN A 86 -12.68 20.90 14.80
N TYR A 87 -12.30 19.63 14.70
CA TYR A 87 -13.05 18.63 13.94
C TYR A 87 -13.90 17.79 14.89
N PRO A 88 -15.05 17.27 14.41
CA PRO A 88 -15.88 16.36 15.20
C PRO A 88 -15.06 15.10 15.58
N PHE A 89 -15.46 14.43 16.67
CA PHE A 89 -14.80 13.24 17.22
C PHE A 89 -13.38 13.47 17.78
N GLY A 90 -12.97 14.72 18.01
CA GLY A 90 -11.65 15.03 18.56
C GLY A 90 -10.49 14.75 17.60
N LEU A 91 -10.77 14.66 16.30
CA LEU A 91 -9.76 14.43 15.29
C LEU A 91 -8.75 15.58 15.24
N SER A 92 -7.46 15.23 15.18
CA SER A 92 -6.38 16.20 15.09
C SER A 92 -6.46 17.00 13.77
N PRO A 93 -6.27 18.33 13.78
CA PRO A 93 -6.23 19.15 12.57
C PRO A 93 -5.18 18.68 11.56
N VAL A 94 -4.07 18.12 12.04
CA VAL A 94 -2.99 17.55 11.23
C VAL A 94 -3.47 16.32 10.46
N PHE A 95 -4.14 15.40 11.14
CA PHE A 95 -4.71 14.20 10.51
C PHE A 95 -5.70 14.58 9.40
N MET A 96 -6.59 15.53 9.67
CA MET A 96 -7.55 15.97 8.66
C MET A 96 -6.88 16.70 7.48
N ALA A 97 -5.78 17.42 7.72
CA ALA A 97 -5.00 18.01 6.64
C ALA A 97 -4.37 16.93 5.75
N TYR A 98 -3.83 15.85 6.32
CA TYR A 98 -3.35 14.69 5.55
C TYR A 98 -4.47 14.08 4.68
N VAL A 99 -5.64 13.80 5.28
CA VAL A 99 -6.78 13.25 4.53
C VAL A 99 -7.20 14.17 3.38
N LYS A 100 -7.26 15.49 3.60
CA LYS A 100 -7.64 16.43 2.55
C LYS A 100 -6.58 16.58 1.45
N VAL A 101 -5.28 16.47 1.78
CA VAL A 101 -4.18 16.52 0.80
C VAL A 101 -4.19 15.31 -0.10
N PHE A 102 -4.35 14.11 0.47
CA PHE A 102 -4.29 12.82 -0.23
C PHE A 102 -5.68 12.24 -0.59
N ARG A 103 -6.74 13.05 -0.53
CA ARG A 103 -8.13 12.60 -0.72
C ARG A 103 -8.39 11.82 -2.03
N ALA A 104 -7.70 12.19 -3.11
CA ALA A 104 -7.89 11.54 -4.41
C ALA A 104 -7.26 10.15 -4.39
N ASP A 105 -6.04 10.04 -3.88
CA ASP A 105 -5.33 8.77 -3.76
C ASP A 105 -6.03 7.84 -2.75
N LEU A 106 -6.49 8.39 -1.61
CA LEU A 106 -7.32 7.66 -0.65
C LEU A 106 -8.64 7.16 -1.27
N ALA A 107 -9.31 7.98 -2.09
CA ALA A 107 -10.53 7.56 -2.77
C ALA A 107 -10.26 6.42 -3.76
N VAL A 108 -9.12 6.44 -4.47
CA VAL A 108 -8.68 5.33 -5.33
C VAL A 108 -8.44 4.07 -4.50
N VAL A 109 -7.82 4.20 -3.33
CA VAL A 109 -7.59 3.08 -2.42
C VAL A 109 -8.92 2.45 -2.01
N PHE A 110 -9.83 3.23 -1.41
CA PHE A 110 -11.13 2.70 -0.98
C PHE A 110 -11.97 2.14 -2.13
N ALA A 111 -11.98 2.80 -3.29
CA ALA A 111 -12.72 2.31 -4.47
C ALA A 111 -12.12 1.00 -4.99
N GLY A 112 -10.80 0.89 -5.08
CA GLY A 112 -10.13 -0.35 -5.47
C GLY A 112 -10.34 -1.46 -4.45
N SER A 113 -10.39 -1.15 -3.15
CA SER A 113 -10.68 -2.14 -2.12
C SER A 113 -12.09 -2.74 -2.27
N VAL A 114 -13.09 -1.95 -2.67
CA VAL A 114 -14.43 -2.48 -3.00
C VAL A 114 -14.36 -3.43 -4.19
N VAL A 115 -13.61 -3.06 -5.25
CA VAL A 115 -13.42 -3.94 -6.42
C VAL A 115 -12.74 -5.25 -6.02
N TYR A 116 -11.75 -5.18 -5.13
CA TYR A 116 -11.07 -6.37 -4.60
C TYR A 116 -12.02 -7.30 -3.85
N VAL A 117 -12.83 -6.77 -2.94
CA VAL A 117 -13.84 -7.56 -2.19
C VAL A 117 -14.87 -8.18 -3.14
N LEU A 118 -15.33 -7.44 -4.15
CA LEU A 118 -16.25 -7.98 -5.16
C LEU A 118 -15.61 -9.10 -6.00
N ALA A 119 -14.33 -8.96 -6.36
CA ALA A 119 -13.60 -10.00 -7.09
C ALA A 119 -13.46 -11.28 -6.27
N LEU A 120 -13.17 -11.17 -4.96
CA LEU A 120 -13.15 -12.30 -4.04
C LEU A 120 -14.53 -12.95 -3.89
N GLY A 121 -15.59 -12.14 -3.73
CA GLY A 121 -16.96 -12.65 -3.67
C GLY A 121 -17.35 -13.42 -4.93
N LEU A 122 -17.03 -12.87 -6.11
CA LEU A 122 -17.24 -13.53 -7.39
C LEU A 122 -16.48 -14.87 -7.48
N GLN A 123 -15.24 -14.91 -7.00
CA GLN A 123 -14.44 -16.14 -6.98
C GLN A 123 -15.12 -17.25 -6.17
N THR A 124 -15.71 -16.93 -5.02
CA THR A 124 -16.48 -17.89 -4.21
C THR A 124 -17.69 -18.43 -4.96
N TYR A 125 -18.46 -17.56 -5.65
CA TYR A 125 -19.59 -18.01 -6.47
C TYR A 125 -19.17 -18.90 -7.64
N VAL A 126 -18.09 -18.55 -8.34
CA VAL A 126 -17.58 -19.34 -9.46
C VAL A 126 -17.08 -20.70 -8.98
N THR A 127 -16.45 -20.75 -7.80
CA THR A 127 -15.99 -22.01 -7.19
C THR A 127 -17.17 -22.92 -6.86
N ARG A 128 -18.26 -22.39 -6.30
CA ARG A 128 -19.49 -23.16 -6.09
C ARG A 128 -20.08 -23.67 -7.40
N ALA A 129 -20.20 -22.81 -8.40
CA ALA A 129 -20.75 -23.21 -9.70
C ALA A 129 -19.90 -24.28 -10.39
N LEU A 130 -18.58 -24.25 -10.19
CA LEU A 130 -17.68 -25.30 -10.68
C LEU A 130 -17.93 -26.63 -9.94
N LEU A 131 -18.21 -26.59 -8.64
CA LEU A 131 -18.53 -27.77 -7.84
C LEU A 131 -19.89 -28.38 -8.23
N GLU A 132 -20.91 -27.55 -8.43
CA GLU A 132 -22.22 -27.96 -8.96
C GLU A 132 -22.07 -28.64 -10.34
N PHE A 133 -21.22 -28.09 -11.21
CA PHE A 133 -20.97 -28.65 -12.54
C PHE A 133 -20.35 -30.05 -12.46
N LEU A 134 -19.38 -30.23 -11.56
CA LEU A 134 -18.72 -31.52 -11.33
C LEU A 134 -19.66 -32.57 -10.73
N ASN A 135 -20.64 -32.14 -9.93
CA ASN A 135 -21.67 -33.00 -9.35
C ASN A 135 -22.81 -33.31 -10.32
N GLY A 136 -22.82 -32.71 -11.51
CA GLY A 136 -23.90 -32.87 -12.50
C GLY A 136 -25.18 -32.12 -12.14
N GLU A 137 -25.11 -31.13 -11.25
CA GLU A 137 -26.22 -30.27 -10.86
C GLU A 137 -26.35 -29.06 -11.80
N GLN A 138 -27.49 -28.36 -11.76
CA GLN A 138 -27.65 -27.12 -12.51
C GLN A 138 -26.89 -25.98 -11.84
N ASN A 139 -25.86 -25.48 -12.52
CA ASN A 139 -25.02 -24.38 -12.04
C ASN A 139 -25.78 -23.06 -11.85
N VAL A 140 -25.41 -22.28 -10.83
CA VAL A 140 -25.91 -20.90 -10.61
C VAL A 140 -25.84 -20.02 -11.87
N PHE A 141 -24.79 -20.15 -12.69
CA PHE A 141 -24.60 -19.38 -13.92
C PHE A 141 -25.28 -19.98 -15.16
N ARG A 142 -25.90 -21.17 -15.05
CA ARG A 142 -26.47 -21.93 -16.18
C ARG A 142 -25.50 -22.14 -17.36
N ILE A 143 -24.21 -22.26 -17.05
CA ILE A 143 -23.15 -22.51 -18.03
C ILE A 143 -22.97 -24.03 -18.16
N GLU A 144 -23.13 -24.55 -19.38
CA GLU A 144 -23.01 -25.98 -19.69
C GLU A 144 -21.55 -26.44 -19.87
N SER A 145 -20.60 -25.50 -20.01
CA SER A 145 -19.18 -25.80 -20.23
C SER A 145 -18.33 -25.42 -19.02
N GLY A 146 -17.76 -26.43 -18.34
CA GLY A 146 -16.82 -26.23 -17.23
C GLY A 146 -15.59 -25.39 -17.59
N TYR A 147 -15.18 -25.38 -18.86
CA TYR A 147 -14.06 -24.54 -19.31
C TYR A 147 -14.31 -23.05 -19.09
N TRP A 148 -15.53 -22.57 -19.31
CA TRP A 148 -15.88 -21.16 -19.07
C TRP A 148 -15.85 -20.80 -17.58
N LEU A 149 -16.25 -21.72 -16.70
CA LEU A 149 -16.17 -21.53 -15.25
C LEU A 149 -14.71 -21.39 -14.79
N VAL A 150 -13.80 -22.21 -15.32
CA VAL A 150 -12.35 -22.09 -15.01
C VAL A 150 -11.76 -20.78 -15.53
N VAL A 151 -12.17 -20.34 -16.74
CA VAL A 151 -11.73 -19.04 -17.29
C VAL A 151 -12.23 -17.89 -16.42
N MET A 152 -13.48 -17.92 -15.96
CA MET A 152 -14.03 -16.92 -15.04
C MET A 152 -13.32 -16.91 -13.68
N MET A 153 -12.99 -18.09 -13.14
CA MET A 153 -12.24 -18.21 -11.89
C MET A 153 -10.83 -17.63 -12.02
N THR A 154 -10.15 -17.95 -13.11
CA THR A 154 -8.80 -17.44 -13.41
C THR A 154 -8.84 -15.93 -13.62
N GLY A 155 -9.81 -15.42 -14.38
CA GLY A 155 -9.97 -13.99 -14.64
C GLY A 155 -10.26 -13.19 -13.38
N SER A 156 -11.18 -13.66 -12.53
CA SER A 156 -11.49 -13.02 -11.24
C SER A 156 -10.28 -13.01 -10.29
N SER A 157 -9.54 -14.13 -10.20
CA SER A 157 -8.31 -14.23 -9.41
C SER A 157 -7.23 -13.27 -9.92
N PHE A 158 -7.04 -13.17 -11.24
CA PHE A 158 -6.09 -12.26 -11.85
C PHE A 158 -6.43 -10.79 -11.53
N VAL A 159 -7.71 -10.41 -11.67
CA VAL A 159 -8.19 -9.07 -11.31
C VAL A 159 -7.96 -8.79 -9.83
N ALA A 160 -8.28 -9.72 -8.94
CA ALA A 160 -8.07 -9.57 -7.50
C ALA A 160 -6.59 -9.30 -7.17
N VAL A 161 -5.67 -10.08 -7.74
CA VAL A 161 -4.22 -9.92 -7.53
C VAL A 161 -3.72 -8.58 -8.10
N CYS A 162 -4.16 -8.20 -9.30
CA CYS A 162 -3.78 -6.93 -9.92
C CYS A 162 -4.22 -5.73 -9.09
N VAL A 163 -5.47 -5.74 -8.60
CA VAL A 163 -6.01 -4.69 -7.75
C VAL A 163 -5.26 -4.63 -6.43
N LEU A 164 -5.02 -5.77 -5.78
CA LEU A 164 -4.28 -5.82 -4.51
C LEU A 164 -2.87 -5.21 -4.63
N ASN A 165 -2.11 -5.59 -5.67
CA ASN A 165 -0.77 -5.04 -5.91
C ASN A 165 -0.81 -3.54 -6.18
N TYR A 166 -1.78 -3.08 -6.98
CA TYR A 166 -1.94 -1.67 -7.28
C TYR A 166 -2.28 -0.85 -6.03
N LEU A 167 -3.19 -1.36 -5.18
CA LEU A 167 -3.54 -0.73 -3.92
C LEU A 167 -2.34 -0.61 -2.99
N PHE A 168 -1.59 -1.71 -2.82
CA PHE A 168 -0.39 -1.71 -1.99
C PHE A 168 0.65 -0.69 -2.47
N PHE A 169 0.81 -0.56 -3.78
CA PHE A 169 1.69 0.44 -4.37
C PHE A 169 1.23 1.87 -4.06
N VAL A 170 -0.05 2.17 -4.24
CA VAL A 170 -0.62 3.49 -3.96
C VAL A 170 -0.53 3.82 -2.46
N ASP A 171 -0.89 2.88 -1.58
CA ASP A 171 -0.80 3.05 -0.13
C ASP A 171 0.64 3.32 0.33
N SER A 172 1.60 2.54 -0.18
CA SER A 172 3.02 2.73 0.12
C SER A 172 3.54 4.09 -0.35
N ARG A 173 3.07 4.56 -1.52
CA ARG A 173 3.42 5.90 -2.03
C ARG A 173 2.84 7.01 -1.16
N ILE A 174 1.56 6.92 -0.77
CA ILE A 174 0.94 7.88 0.14
C ILE A 174 1.67 7.88 1.48
N GLY A 175 1.93 6.70 2.07
CA GLY A 175 2.64 6.57 3.33
C GLY A 175 4.03 7.20 3.28
N SER A 176 4.78 6.98 2.20
CA SER A 176 6.13 7.54 2.02
C SER A 176 6.07 9.07 1.93
N ASN A 177 5.10 9.60 1.18
CA ASN A 177 4.87 11.04 1.08
C ASN A 177 4.45 11.66 2.43
N MET A 178 3.58 10.98 3.20
CA MET A 178 3.19 11.43 4.54
C MET A 178 4.39 11.45 5.50
N ARG A 179 5.24 10.42 5.47
CA ARG A 179 6.47 10.34 6.26
C ARG A 179 7.42 11.50 5.94
N SER A 180 7.74 11.70 4.66
CA SER A 180 8.63 12.76 4.20
C SER A 180 8.12 14.15 4.57
N LEU A 181 6.82 14.38 4.39
CA LEU A 181 6.16 15.62 4.77
C LEU A 181 6.21 15.85 6.29
N THR A 182 5.95 14.81 7.09
CA THR A 182 6.03 14.91 8.56
C THR A 182 7.44 15.28 9.00
N MET A 183 8.46 14.63 8.43
CA MET A 183 9.86 14.90 8.72
C MET A 183 10.23 16.36 8.39
N SER A 184 9.77 16.86 7.23
CA SER A 184 9.99 18.25 6.81
C SER A 184 9.34 19.25 7.76
N LEU A 185 8.09 19.02 8.16
CA LEU A 185 7.35 19.88 9.10
C LEU A 185 7.98 19.90 10.50
N VAL A 186 8.41 18.73 11.01
CA VAL A 186 9.08 18.63 12.31
C VAL A 186 10.42 19.36 12.26
N TYR A 187 11.19 19.17 11.19
CA TYR A 187 12.49 19.84 11.01
C TYR A 187 12.35 21.36 10.97
N GLU A 188 11.41 21.89 10.17
CA GLU A 188 11.17 23.33 10.11
C GLU A 188 10.69 23.87 11.47
N LYS A 189 9.80 23.14 12.15
CA LYS A 189 9.34 23.55 13.46
C LYS A 189 10.51 23.61 14.43
N ALA A 190 11.38 22.59 14.45
CA ALA A 190 12.58 22.51 15.28
C ALA A 190 13.52 23.71 15.10
N LEU A 191 13.70 24.18 13.85
CA LEU A 191 14.51 25.37 13.56
C LEU A 191 13.88 26.69 14.04
N LYS A 192 12.56 26.72 14.24
CA LYS A 192 11.79 27.91 14.66
C LYS A 192 11.40 27.88 16.15
N LEU A 193 11.86 26.89 16.93
CA LEU A 193 11.56 26.80 18.35
C LEU A 193 12.22 27.95 19.13
N SER A 194 11.47 28.52 20.09
CA SER A 194 12.02 29.50 21.03
C SER A 194 13.05 28.84 21.97
N SER A 195 13.96 29.61 22.57
CA SER A 195 14.93 29.08 23.53
C SER A 195 14.27 28.41 24.74
N ALA A 196 13.13 28.93 25.21
CA ALA A 196 12.36 28.35 26.31
C ALA A 196 11.77 26.98 25.94
N THR A 197 11.08 26.90 24.80
CA THR A 197 10.50 25.64 24.31
C THR A 197 11.58 24.64 23.91
N ARG A 198 12.75 25.10 23.44
CA ARG A 198 13.90 24.24 23.12
C ARG A 198 14.53 23.60 24.36
N GLN A 199 14.33 24.16 25.55
CA GLN A 199 14.73 23.50 26.80
C GLN A 199 13.75 22.40 27.22
N GLU A 200 12.49 22.46 26.74
CA GLU A 200 11.47 21.43 26.98
C GLU A 200 11.66 20.20 26.09
N TYR A 201 12.22 20.38 24.89
CA TYR A 201 12.49 19.30 23.95
C TYR A 201 13.99 19.07 23.75
N THR A 202 14.46 17.89 24.12
CA THR A 202 15.84 17.47 23.87
C THR A 202 16.07 17.22 22.37
N THR A 203 17.33 17.32 21.93
CA THR A 203 17.73 16.93 20.57
C THR A 203 17.36 15.47 20.26
N GLY A 204 17.43 14.59 21.27
CA GLY A 204 17.04 13.18 21.15
C GLY A 204 15.56 13.01 20.82
N GLU A 205 14.67 13.73 21.51
CA GLU A 205 13.22 13.67 21.25
C GLU A 205 12.86 14.17 19.85
N ILE A 206 13.53 15.22 19.37
CA ILE A 206 13.32 15.72 17.99
C ILE A 206 13.80 14.68 16.97
N LEU A 207 14.92 14.00 17.22
CA LEU A 207 15.37 12.90 16.36
C LEU A 207 14.38 11.73 16.38
N THR A 208 13.83 11.37 17.53
CA THR A 208 12.79 10.34 17.65
C THR A 208 11.55 10.72 16.84
N LEU A 209 11.11 11.98 16.93
CA LEU A 209 9.99 12.50 16.13
C LEU A 209 10.25 12.38 14.63
N MET A 210 11.48 12.68 14.17
CA MET A 210 11.83 12.61 12.74
C MET A 210 12.05 11.17 12.22
N SER A 211 12.38 10.22 13.09
CA SER A 211 12.72 8.84 12.71
C SER A 211 11.60 7.85 13.03
N VAL A 212 11.38 7.59 14.32
CA VAL A 212 10.44 6.56 14.80
C VAL A 212 9.00 6.99 14.61
N ASP A 213 8.66 8.24 14.91
CA ASP A 213 7.26 8.67 14.82
C ASP A 213 6.81 8.87 13.38
N THR A 214 7.70 9.30 12.48
CA THR A 214 7.38 9.35 11.04
C THR A 214 7.22 7.95 10.42
N GLU A 215 7.98 6.95 10.90
CA GLU A 215 7.79 5.54 10.51
C GLU A 215 6.41 5.03 10.97
N ARG A 216 5.97 5.42 12.17
CA ARG A 216 4.63 5.09 12.65
C ARG A 216 3.55 5.74 11.78
N VAL A 217 3.76 6.97 11.30
CA VAL A 217 2.85 7.62 10.33
C VAL A 217 2.79 6.83 9.02
N PHE A 218 3.92 6.38 8.50
CA PHE A 218 3.98 5.50 7.32
C PHE A 218 3.16 4.23 7.55
N THR A 219 3.43 3.53 8.65
CA THR A 219 2.76 2.27 8.99
C THR A 219 1.26 2.47 9.20
N ALA A 220 0.87 3.54 9.89
CA ALA A 220 -0.53 3.89 10.13
C ALA A 220 -1.27 4.18 8.82
N MET A 221 -0.61 4.78 7.83
CA MET A 221 -1.20 5.00 6.51
C MET A 221 -1.32 3.70 5.72
N VAL A 222 -0.30 2.84 5.72
CA VAL A 222 -0.35 1.57 4.96
C VAL A 222 -1.34 0.57 5.56
N GLN A 223 -1.44 0.52 6.90
CA GLN A 223 -2.33 -0.40 7.61
C GLN A 223 -3.73 0.20 7.86
N GLY A 224 -3.86 1.53 7.84
CA GLY A 224 -5.10 2.25 8.13
C GLY A 224 -6.29 1.83 7.25
N PRO A 225 -6.13 1.73 5.91
CA PRO A 225 -7.19 1.23 5.04
C PRO A 225 -7.68 -0.17 5.42
N TRP A 226 -6.77 -1.08 5.81
CA TRP A 226 -7.12 -2.43 6.24
C TRP A 226 -7.97 -2.45 7.52
N LEU A 227 -7.82 -1.46 8.40
CA LEU A 227 -8.66 -1.34 9.60
C LEU A 227 -10.14 -1.11 9.25
N VAL A 228 -10.42 -0.40 8.16
CA VAL A 228 -11.79 -0.16 7.68
C VAL A 228 -12.26 -1.30 6.78
N MET A 229 -11.36 -1.80 5.93
CA MET A 229 -11.68 -2.83 4.95
C MET A 229 -11.85 -4.21 5.56
N GLY A 230 -11.12 -4.56 6.62
CA GLY A 230 -11.21 -5.85 7.30
C GLY A 230 -12.64 -6.15 7.80
N PRO A 231 -13.24 -5.29 8.64
CA PRO A 231 -14.62 -5.45 9.09
C PRO A 231 -15.62 -5.45 7.94
N LEU A 232 -15.41 -4.63 6.91
CA LEU A 232 -16.28 -4.60 5.73
C LEU A 232 -16.23 -5.94 4.97
N ALA A 233 -15.03 -6.47 4.74
CA ALA A 233 -14.82 -7.75 4.08
C ALA A 233 -15.44 -8.89 4.90
N PHE A 234 -15.29 -8.86 6.23
CA PHE A 234 -15.93 -9.83 7.13
C PHE A 234 -17.45 -9.81 6.99
N VAL A 235 -18.09 -8.64 7.08
CA VAL A 235 -19.55 -8.52 6.91
C VAL A 235 -19.99 -9.05 5.55
N VAL A 236 -19.26 -8.72 4.49
CA VAL A 236 -19.55 -9.23 3.14
C VAL A 236 -19.43 -10.76 3.09
N SER A 237 -18.40 -11.34 3.71
CA SER A 237 -18.22 -12.79 3.81
C SER A 237 -19.37 -13.46 4.55
N CYS A 238 -19.79 -12.95 5.72
CA CYS A 238 -20.93 -13.50 6.46
C CYS A 238 -22.22 -13.47 5.64
N VAL A 239 -22.49 -12.35 4.96
CA VAL A 239 -23.65 -12.22 4.07
C VAL A 239 -23.58 -13.24 2.94
N LEU A 240 -22.40 -13.36 2.31
CA LEU A 240 -22.17 -14.30 1.22
C LEU A 240 -22.43 -15.75 1.65
N ILE A 241 -21.85 -16.17 2.78
CA ILE A 241 -22.02 -17.52 3.35
C ILE A 241 -23.49 -17.76 3.70
N GLY A 242 -24.16 -16.80 4.33
CA GLY A 242 -25.57 -16.91 4.69
C GLY A 242 -26.49 -17.09 3.49
N PHE A 243 -26.20 -16.42 2.37
CA PHE A 243 -26.93 -16.63 1.11
C PHE A 243 -26.54 -17.93 0.39
N LEU A 244 -25.33 -18.45 0.59
CA LEU A 244 -24.78 -19.56 -0.19
C LEU A 244 -25.00 -20.93 0.45
N PHE A 245 -24.82 -21.07 1.77
CA PHE A 245 -24.73 -22.36 2.47
C PHE A 245 -25.76 -22.57 3.60
N ASP A 246 -26.65 -21.60 3.87
CA ASP A 246 -27.63 -21.47 4.98
C ASP A 246 -27.18 -20.60 6.17
N PHE A 247 -28.17 -19.97 6.83
CA PHE A 247 -28.00 -19.05 7.97
C PHE A 247 -27.29 -19.67 9.18
N TYR A 248 -27.45 -20.98 9.39
CA TYR A 248 -26.78 -21.71 10.47
C TYR A 248 -25.26 -21.77 10.29
N ALA A 249 -24.78 -21.86 9.05
CA ALA A 249 -23.34 -21.85 8.78
C ALA A 249 -22.72 -20.49 9.11
N ALA A 250 -23.43 -19.39 8.80
CA ALA A 250 -22.96 -18.04 9.11
C ALA A 250 -22.92 -17.73 10.62
N LEU A 251 -23.85 -18.29 11.41
CA LEU A 251 -23.84 -18.17 12.87
C LEU A 251 -22.65 -18.90 13.51
N LEU A 252 -22.34 -20.10 13.04
CA LEU A 252 -21.20 -20.88 13.53
C LEU A 252 -19.87 -20.18 13.21
N ASP A 253 -19.75 -19.58 12.02
CA ASP A 253 -18.56 -18.83 11.60
C ASP A 253 -18.32 -17.61 12.51
N LEU A 254 -19.40 -16.88 12.84
CA LEU A 254 -19.35 -15.71 13.72
C LEU A 254 -18.98 -16.08 15.16
N ASP A 255 -19.47 -17.22 15.67
CA ASP A 255 -19.09 -17.74 16.99
C ASP A 255 -17.61 -18.14 17.04
N ILE A 256 -17.09 -18.80 15.99
CA ILE A 256 -15.67 -19.18 15.91
C ILE A 256 -14.77 -17.96 15.88
N GLU A 257 -15.05 -16.98 15.02
CA GLU A 257 -14.26 -15.77 14.94
C GLU A 257 -14.33 -14.93 16.22
N ALA A 258 -15.48 -14.87 16.89
CA ALA A 258 -15.60 -14.17 18.17
C ALA A 258 -14.68 -14.76 19.24
N VAL A 259 -14.59 -16.09 19.31
CA VAL A 259 -13.67 -16.80 20.23
C VAL A 259 -12.21 -16.49 19.88
N GLU A 260 -11.87 -16.45 18.59
CA GLU A 260 -10.51 -16.12 18.14
C GLU A 260 -10.14 -14.66 18.46
N LEU A 261 -11.06 -13.73 18.26
CA LEU A 261 -10.90 -12.32 18.63
C LEU A 261 -10.69 -12.16 20.14
N GLU A 262 -11.46 -12.88 20.96
CA GLU A 262 -11.29 -12.89 22.41
C GLU A 262 -9.91 -13.45 22.80
N ALA A 263 -9.46 -14.52 22.17
CA ALA A 263 -8.14 -15.10 22.39
C ALA A 263 -7.00 -14.14 22.00
N LEU A 264 -7.12 -13.43 20.88
CA LEU A 264 -6.16 -12.43 20.44
C LEU A 264 -6.13 -11.20 21.35
N LEU A 265 -7.29 -10.74 21.83
CA LEU A 265 -7.36 -9.65 22.80
C LEU A 265 -6.69 -10.03 24.13
N LEU A 266 -6.89 -11.26 24.60
CA LEU A 266 -6.22 -11.78 25.79
C LEU A 266 -4.70 -11.94 25.60
N ALA A 267 -4.25 -12.29 24.39
CA ALA A 267 -2.84 -12.38 24.05
C ALA A 267 -2.17 -10.99 23.94
N GLY A 268 -2.86 -10.00 23.39
CA GLY A 268 -2.37 -8.63 23.24
C GLY A 268 -2.32 -7.81 24.52
N GLN A 269 -2.94 -8.29 25.62
CA GLN A 269 -2.82 -7.70 26.96
C GLN A 269 -1.63 -8.25 27.78
N ARG A 270 -0.85 -9.19 27.24
CA ARG A 270 0.40 -9.68 27.85
C ARG A 270 1.61 -9.01 27.25
#